data_AF-A0A4T0UJL4-F1
#
_entry.id   AF-A0A4T0UJL4-F1
#
_cell.length_a   1.000
_cell.length_b   1.000
_cell.length_c   1.000
_cell.angle_alpha   90.00
_cell.angle_beta   90.00
_cell.angle_gamma   90.00
#
_symmetry.space_group_name_H-M   'P 1'
#
loop_
_entity.id
_entity.type
_entity.pdbx_description
1 polymer ?
#
loop_
_entity_poly.entity_id
_entity_poly.type
_entity_poly.pdbx_seq_one_letter_code
_entity_poly.pdbx_strand_id
1 'polypeptide(L)'
;MTNTSGTTPSVPSIPAADSSPLAGLRARREAARAELTFDLPVPLYDPPLYMRFRAVTHEQITGHSKRLGKTKALDKDVSINAAVLADAAVGVFDDSDPEEIIPLLDLVETLQMPEKSTAGDVIRELLLRDGDIIAMGAKVSERSGYSLEDLEERERGN
;
A
#
# COMPACT_ATOMS: atom_id res chain seq x y z
N MET A 1 74.57 15.17 22.37
CA MET A 1 73.60 16.07 21.70
C MET A 1 72.35 15.27 21.42
N THR A 2 71.29 15.56 22.17
CA THR A 2 69.97 14.92 22.11
C THR A 2 69.14 15.54 21.01
N ASN A 3 68.40 14.73 20.25
CA ASN A 3 67.10 15.12 19.68
C ASN A 3 66.29 13.87 19.34
N THR A 4 65.31 13.58 20.21
CA THR A 4 64.29 12.55 20.03
C THR A 4 63.04 13.24 19.50
N SER A 5 62.73 13.07 18.21
CA SER A 5 61.45 13.53 17.64
C SER A 5 60.40 12.44 17.85
N GLY A 6 59.46 12.70 18.76
CA GLY A 6 58.25 11.90 18.93
C GLY A 6 57.24 12.24 17.83
N THR A 7 56.93 11.24 17.00
CA THR A 7 55.80 11.29 16.06
C THR A 7 54.62 10.59 16.72
N THR A 8 53.58 11.35 17.08
CA THR A 8 52.29 10.83 17.51
C THR A 8 51.57 10.15 16.34
N PRO A 9 51.03 8.93 16.49
CA PRO A 9 50.18 8.35 15.46
C PRO A 9 48.81 9.05 15.48
N SER A 10 48.47 9.66 14.34
CA SER A 10 47.12 10.18 14.05
C SER A 10 46.14 9.00 14.02
N VAL A 11 45.18 8.98 14.94
CA VAL A 11 44.09 8.00 14.96
C VAL A 11 43.12 8.35 13.82
N PRO A 12 42.79 7.42 12.91
CA PRO A 12 41.76 7.67 11.91
C PRO A 12 40.39 7.80 12.60
N SER A 13 39.77 8.98 12.46
CA SER A 13 38.37 9.21 12.82
C SER A 13 37.49 8.36 11.90
N ILE A 14 36.91 7.29 12.44
CA ILE A 14 35.89 6.50 11.78
C ILE A 14 34.60 7.35 11.78
N PRO A 15 33.99 7.66 10.63
CA PRO A 15 32.75 8.43 10.61
C PRO A 15 31.67 7.68 11.39
N ALA A 16 31.00 8.40 12.30
CA ALA A 16 29.88 7.87 13.07
C ALA A 16 28.81 7.33 12.11
N ALA A 17 28.52 6.03 12.22
CA ALA A 17 27.40 5.42 11.51
C ALA A 17 26.08 5.87 12.18
N ASP A 18 25.59 7.06 11.80
CA ASP A 18 24.26 7.55 12.19
C ASP A 18 23.14 6.91 11.36
N SER A 19 23.17 5.59 11.23
CA SER A 19 21.98 4.85 10.79
C SER A 19 21.70 3.76 11.80
N SER A 20 20.67 3.99 12.62
CA SER A 20 20.20 3.04 13.61
C SER A 20 20.04 1.66 12.93
N PRO A 21 20.66 0.59 13.45
CA PRO A 21 20.50 -0.77 12.92
C PRO A 21 19.02 -1.19 12.81
N LEU A 22 18.16 -0.59 13.63
CA LEU A 22 16.71 -0.78 13.62
C LEU A 22 16.02 -0.13 12.41
N ALA A 23 16.52 1.01 11.92
CA ALA A 23 16.01 1.64 10.70
C ALA A 23 16.30 0.76 9.46
N GLY A 24 17.51 0.19 9.39
CA GLY A 24 17.86 -0.78 8.34
C GLY A 24 17.02 -2.05 8.40
N LEU A 25 16.66 -2.52 9.60
CA LEU A 25 15.78 -3.69 9.77
C LEU A 25 14.33 -3.40 9.38
N ARG A 26 13.81 -2.19 9.68
CA ARG A 26 12.47 -1.75 9.24
C ARG A 26 12.37 -1.68 7.73
N ALA A 27 13.33 -1.02 7.08
CA ALA A 27 13.35 -0.91 5.61
C ALA A 27 13.42 -2.30 4.94
N ARG A 28 14.20 -3.24 5.49
CA ARG A 28 14.24 -4.63 4.99
C ARG A 28 12.93 -5.38 5.20
N ARG A 29 12.24 -5.15 6.31
CA ARG A 29 10.91 -5.74 6.57
C ARG A 29 9.84 -5.15 5.65
N GLU A 30 9.91 -3.85 5.38
CA GLU A 30 9.00 -3.18 4.43
C GLU A 30 9.24 -3.67 3.01
N ALA A 31 10.50 -3.85 2.58
CA ALA A 31 10.82 -4.43 1.28
C ALA A 31 10.30 -5.86 1.14
N ALA A 32 10.51 -6.71 2.16
CA ALA A 32 9.97 -8.08 2.17
C ALA A 32 8.43 -8.12 2.19
N ARG A 33 7.78 -7.12 2.80
CA ARG A 33 6.31 -6.97 2.78
C ARG A 33 5.79 -6.47 1.43
N ALA A 34 6.56 -5.64 0.73
CA ALA A 34 6.21 -5.17 -0.60
C ALA A 34 6.20 -6.31 -1.64
N GLU A 35 6.99 -7.37 -1.40
CA GLU A 35 7.01 -8.60 -2.23
C GLU A 35 5.86 -9.57 -1.91
N LEU A 36 5.22 -9.44 -0.73
CA LEU A 36 4.05 -10.25 -0.37
C LEU A 36 2.83 -9.73 -1.12
N THR A 37 2.42 -10.49 -2.14
CA THR A 37 1.17 -10.29 -2.84
C THR A 37 0.13 -11.31 -2.39
N PHE A 38 -1.14 -10.93 -2.51
CA PHE A 38 -2.25 -11.82 -2.25
C PHE A 38 -3.43 -11.46 -3.15
N ASP A 39 -4.25 -12.46 -3.45
CA ASP A 39 -5.30 -12.35 -4.45
C ASP A 39 -6.67 -12.39 -3.76
N LEU A 40 -7.56 -11.50 -4.18
CA LEU A 40 -8.95 -11.47 -3.71
C LEU A 40 -9.90 -11.54 -4.91
N PRO A 41 -10.99 -12.32 -4.82
CA PRO A 41 -11.97 -12.39 -5.90
C PRO A 41 -12.73 -11.06 -6.03
N VAL A 42 -12.94 -10.63 -7.27
CA VAL A 42 -13.82 -9.50 -7.60
C VAL A 42 -15.26 -10.02 -7.56
N PRO A 43 -16.14 -9.47 -6.70
CA PRO A 43 -17.51 -9.95 -6.58
C PRO A 43 -18.31 -9.76 -7.88
N LEU A 44 -19.24 -10.68 -8.14
CA LEU A 44 -20.29 -10.57 -9.17
C LEU A 44 -19.82 -10.67 -10.65
N TYR A 45 -18.55 -10.98 -10.91
CA TYR A 45 -18.05 -11.25 -12.26
C TYR A 45 -18.22 -12.74 -12.64
N ASP A 46 -18.62 -12.98 -13.89
CA ASP A 46 -18.67 -14.29 -14.54
C ASP A 46 -18.17 -14.14 -16.00
N PRO A 47 -17.02 -14.73 -16.37
CA PRO A 47 -16.16 -15.62 -15.57
C PRO A 47 -15.52 -14.91 -14.36
N PRO A 48 -15.08 -15.67 -13.32
CA PRO A 48 -14.49 -15.09 -12.12
C PRO A 48 -13.22 -14.28 -12.41
N LEU A 49 -13.19 -13.04 -11.93
CA LEU A 49 -11.99 -12.19 -11.94
C LEU A 49 -11.38 -12.12 -10.54
N TYR A 50 -10.06 -12.01 -10.49
CA TYR A 50 -9.30 -11.83 -9.26
C TYR A 50 -8.44 -10.58 -9.36
N MET A 51 -8.27 -9.91 -8.21
CA MET A 51 -7.41 -8.74 -8.10
C MET A 51 -6.24 -9.06 -7.18
N ARG A 52 -5.04 -8.80 -7.68
CA ARG A 52 -3.79 -9.00 -6.94
C ARG A 52 -3.43 -7.71 -6.20
N PHE A 53 -3.18 -7.82 -4.91
CA PHE A 53 -2.79 -6.72 -4.04
C PHE A 53 -1.41 -6.92 -3.46
N ARG A 54 -0.73 -5.81 -3.17
CA ARG A 54 0.42 -5.76 -2.25
C ARG A 54 -0.07 -5.42 -0.85
N ALA A 55 0.70 -5.82 0.15
CA ALA A 55 0.46 -5.36 1.51
C ALA A 55 0.55 -3.83 1.59
N VAL A 56 -0.43 -3.21 2.25
CA VAL A 56 -0.46 -1.78 2.53
C VAL A 56 0.21 -1.47 3.85
N THR A 57 0.83 -0.30 3.94
CA THR A 57 1.36 0.23 5.20
C THR A 57 0.32 1.06 5.93
N HIS A 58 0.48 1.19 7.24
CA HIS A 58 -0.37 2.08 8.04
C HIS A 58 -0.31 3.55 7.57
N GLU A 59 0.85 4.01 7.09
CA GLU A 59 1.00 5.37 6.58
C GLU A 59 0.18 5.61 5.32
N GLN A 60 0.07 4.62 4.43
CA GLN A 60 -0.80 4.70 3.27
C GLN A 60 -2.26 4.80 3.71
N ILE A 61 -2.72 3.88 4.57
CA ILE A 61 -4.11 3.87 5.07
C ILE A 61 -4.46 5.22 5.71
N THR A 62 -3.67 5.66 6.70
CA THR A 62 -3.92 6.93 7.40
C THR A 62 -3.71 8.16 6.52
N GLY A 63 -2.80 8.10 5.55
CA GLY A 63 -2.57 9.16 4.57
C GLY A 63 -3.81 9.42 3.71
N HIS A 64 -4.44 8.36 3.21
CA HIS A 64 -5.70 8.45 2.47
C HIS A 64 -6.84 8.93 3.38
N SER A 65 -6.97 8.36 4.59
CA SER A 65 -7.98 8.79 5.57
C SER A 65 -7.83 10.26 5.97
N LYS A 66 -6.62 10.81 6.07
CA LYS A 66 -6.41 12.23 6.37
C LYS A 66 -6.67 13.15 5.19
N ARG A 67 -6.29 12.72 3.97
CA ARG A 67 -6.46 13.52 2.74
C ARG A 67 -7.93 13.64 2.37
N LEU A 68 -8.64 12.52 2.34
CA LEU A 68 -10.07 12.46 2.03
C LEU A 68 -10.91 12.72 3.29
N GLY A 69 -10.31 12.58 4.48
CA GLY A 69 -10.76 13.03 5.79
C GLY A 69 -11.43 14.41 5.82
N LYS A 70 -10.87 15.32 5.04
CA LYS A 70 -11.21 16.74 5.03
C LYS A 70 -12.32 17.08 4.04
N THR A 71 -12.74 16.14 3.21
CA THR A 71 -13.85 16.36 2.27
C THR A 71 -15.18 16.16 2.98
N LYS A 72 -16.22 16.91 2.55
CA LYS A 72 -17.59 16.77 3.06
C LYS A 72 -18.45 15.82 2.19
N ALA A 73 -17.80 14.93 1.45
CA ALA A 73 -18.50 14.01 0.55
C ALA A 73 -19.32 12.99 1.36
N LEU A 74 -20.51 12.65 0.87
CA LEU A 74 -21.39 11.65 1.51
C LEU A 74 -20.80 10.22 1.42
N ASP A 75 -20.01 9.95 0.40
CA ASP A 75 -19.36 8.67 0.08
C ASP A 75 -17.89 8.62 0.51
N LYS A 76 -17.55 9.36 1.57
CA LYS A 76 -16.16 9.56 1.99
C LYS A 76 -15.45 8.25 2.34
N ASP A 77 -16.11 7.35 3.06
CA ASP A 77 -15.51 6.07 3.47
C ASP A 77 -15.26 5.15 2.26
N VAL A 78 -16.19 5.16 1.30
CA VAL A 78 -16.05 4.46 0.02
C VAL A 78 -14.88 5.05 -0.78
N SER A 79 -14.76 6.38 -0.81
CA SER A 79 -13.65 7.08 -1.47
C SER A 79 -12.30 6.73 -0.85
N ILE A 80 -12.22 6.68 0.48
CA ILE A 80 -11.00 6.30 1.20
C ILE A 80 -10.60 4.88 0.87
N ASN A 81 -11.54 3.93 0.98
CA ASN A 81 -11.27 2.52 0.70
C ASN A 81 -10.90 2.31 -0.77
N ALA A 82 -11.60 2.93 -1.71
CA ALA A 82 -11.26 2.85 -3.14
C ALA A 82 -9.85 3.38 -3.42
N ALA A 83 -9.43 4.47 -2.76
CA ALA A 83 -8.08 5.01 -2.91
C ALA A 83 -7.01 4.10 -2.33
N VAL A 84 -7.26 3.49 -1.16
CA VAL A 84 -6.34 2.51 -0.55
C VAL A 84 -6.22 1.26 -1.42
N LEU A 85 -7.34 0.76 -1.94
CA LEU A 85 -7.37 -0.38 -2.85
C LEU A 85 -6.62 -0.08 -4.16
N ALA A 86 -6.83 1.11 -4.73
CA ALA A 86 -6.14 1.53 -5.95
C ALA A 86 -4.61 1.62 -5.77
N ASP A 87 -4.13 2.09 -4.61
CA ASP A 87 -2.70 2.16 -4.30
C ASP A 87 -2.09 0.78 -4.02
N ALA A 88 -2.89 -0.13 -3.46
CA ALA A 88 -2.49 -1.50 -3.14
C ALA A 88 -2.51 -2.45 -4.35
N ALA A 89 -3.32 -2.15 -5.36
CA ALA A 89 -3.58 -3.04 -6.47
C ALA A 89 -2.38 -3.14 -7.42
N VAL A 90 -2.02 -4.37 -7.77
CA VAL A 90 -1.06 -4.68 -8.85
C VAL A 90 -1.80 -4.75 -10.18
N GLY A 91 -2.99 -5.36 -10.18
CA GLY A 91 -3.81 -5.54 -11.37
C GLY A 91 -4.86 -6.63 -11.18
N VAL A 92 -5.56 -6.95 -12.27
CA VAL A 92 -6.65 -7.93 -12.33
C VAL A 92 -6.25 -9.06 -13.27
N PHE A 93 -6.66 -10.29 -12.98
CA PHE A 93 -6.44 -11.46 -13.83
C PHE A 93 -7.66 -12.40 -13.81
N ASP A 94 -7.76 -13.26 -14.81
CA ASP A 94 -8.78 -14.31 -14.91
C ASP A 94 -8.31 -15.59 -14.20
N ASP A 95 -9.23 -16.33 -13.57
CA ASP A 95 -8.91 -17.62 -12.93
C ASP A 95 -8.20 -18.62 -13.86
N SER A 96 -8.53 -18.54 -15.16
CA SER A 96 -7.97 -19.40 -16.21
C SER A 96 -6.54 -19.03 -16.63
N ASP A 97 -6.10 -17.78 -16.38
CA ASP A 97 -4.74 -17.31 -16.66
C ASP A 97 -4.23 -16.34 -15.57
N PRO A 98 -3.72 -16.87 -14.44
CA PRO A 98 -3.24 -16.04 -13.33
C PRO A 98 -1.87 -15.38 -13.55
N GLU A 99 -1.19 -15.69 -14.66
CA GLU A 99 0.08 -15.06 -15.03
C GLU A 99 -0.13 -13.77 -15.83
N GLU A 100 -1.24 -13.66 -16.57
CA GLU A 100 -1.63 -12.46 -17.31
C GLU A 100 -2.32 -11.44 -16.39
N ILE A 101 -1.51 -10.61 -15.73
CA ILE A 101 -2.01 -9.53 -14.88
C ILE A 101 -2.23 -8.26 -15.73
N ILE A 102 -3.48 -7.82 -15.80
CA ILE A 102 -3.87 -6.57 -16.46
C ILE A 102 -3.79 -5.42 -15.44
N PRO A 103 -2.96 -4.38 -15.68
CA PRO A 103 -2.93 -3.19 -14.83
C PRO A 103 -4.29 -2.48 -14.78
N LEU A 104 -4.64 -1.89 -13.62
CA LEU A 104 -5.96 -1.25 -13.44
C LEU A 104 -6.26 -0.17 -14.50
N LEU A 105 -5.29 0.66 -14.86
CA LEU A 105 -5.54 1.75 -15.82
C LEU A 105 -5.73 1.24 -17.25
N ASP A 106 -5.22 0.05 -17.57
CA ASP A 106 -5.42 -0.56 -18.89
C ASP A 106 -6.87 -1.08 -19.03
N LEU A 107 -7.58 -1.29 -17.91
CA LEU A 107 -8.99 -1.65 -17.90
C LEU A 107 -9.92 -0.47 -18.25
N VAL A 108 -9.44 0.78 -18.25
CA VAL A 108 -10.27 1.96 -18.55
C VAL A 108 -10.95 1.83 -19.91
N GLU A 109 -10.22 1.36 -20.92
CA GLU A 109 -10.77 1.15 -22.27
C GLU A 109 -11.75 -0.02 -22.29
N THR A 110 -11.39 -1.14 -21.65
CA THR A 110 -12.24 -2.34 -21.59
C THR A 110 -13.57 -2.09 -20.89
N LEU A 111 -13.53 -1.29 -19.82
CA LEU A 111 -14.71 -0.88 -19.04
C LEU A 111 -15.47 0.29 -19.67
N GLN A 112 -15.04 0.78 -20.85
CA GLN A 112 -15.66 1.91 -21.56
C GLN A 112 -15.75 3.18 -20.69
N MET A 113 -14.77 3.37 -19.82
CA MET A 113 -14.70 4.52 -18.93
C MET A 113 -14.07 5.73 -19.64
N PRO A 114 -14.30 6.96 -19.15
CA PRO A 114 -13.60 8.13 -19.66
C PRO A 114 -12.07 7.98 -19.55
N GLU A 115 -11.31 8.45 -20.54
CA GLU A 115 -9.83 8.38 -20.54
C GLU A 115 -9.18 9.09 -19.34
N LYS A 116 -9.91 10.02 -18.69
CA LYS A 116 -9.45 10.75 -17.51
C LYS A 116 -9.79 10.05 -16.19
N SER A 117 -10.31 8.83 -16.23
CA SER A 117 -10.62 8.03 -15.04
C SER A 117 -9.37 7.71 -14.24
N THR A 118 -9.50 7.78 -12.92
CA THR A 118 -8.44 7.43 -11.98
C THR A 118 -8.51 5.95 -11.64
N ALA A 119 -7.43 5.40 -11.07
CA ALA A 119 -7.44 4.02 -10.58
C ALA A 119 -8.54 3.79 -9.50
N GLY A 120 -8.87 4.82 -8.71
CA GLY A 120 -10.00 4.76 -7.78
C GLY A 120 -11.36 4.66 -8.47
N ASP A 121 -11.52 5.31 -9.63
CA ASP A 121 -12.73 5.17 -10.45
C ASP A 121 -12.83 3.76 -11.03
N VAL A 122 -11.71 3.19 -11.50
CA VAL A 122 -11.66 1.80 -11.98
C VAL A 122 -12.05 0.82 -10.86
N ILE A 123 -11.55 1.01 -9.64
CA ILE A 123 -11.94 0.18 -8.49
C ILE A 123 -13.45 0.27 -8.23
N ARG A 124 -14.06 1.45 -8.34
CA ARG A 124 -15.51 1.63 -8.18
C ARG A 124 -16.30 0.94 -9.28
N GLU A 125 -15.79 0.96 -10.51
CA GLU A 125 -16.43 0.30 -11.64
C GLU A 125 -16.33 -1.22 -11.54
N LEU A 126 -15.19 -1.75 -11.09
CA LEU A 126 -15.00 -3.19 -10.85
C LEU A 126 -15.79 -3.67 -9.62
N LEU A 127 -15.82 -2.90 -8.55
CA LEU A 127 -16.55 -3.23 -7.33
C LEU A 127 -17.89 -2.51 -7.33
N LEU A 128 -18.84 -3.08 -8.06
CA LEU A 128 -20.17 -2.53 -8.38
C LEU A 128 -20.98 -2.01 -7.18
N ARG A 129 -20.64 -2.42 -5.95
CA ARG A 129 -21.33 -2.01 -4.72
C ARG A 129 -20.35 -1.37 -3.75
N ASP A 130 -20.77 -0.26 -3.14
CA ASP A 130 -20.03 0.41 -2.06
C ASP A 130 -19.65 -0.54 -0.91
N GLY A 131 -20.55 -1.47 -0.57
CA GLY A 131 -20.29 -2.48 0.46
C GLY A 131 -19.14 -3.43 0.09
N ASP A 132 -18.95 -3.73 -1.20
CA ASP A 132 -17.87 -4.60 -1.68
C ASP A 132 -16.53 -3.86 -1.60
N ILE A 133 -16.50 -2.56 -1.90
CA ILE A 133 -15.32 -1.69 -1.74
C ILE A 133 -14.87 -1.66 -0.28
N ILE A 134 -15.80 -1.41 0.65
CA ILE A 134 -15.50 -1.36 2.08
C ILE A 134 -15.03 -2.72 2.59
N ALA A 135 -15.74 -3.81 2.22
CA ALA A 135 -15.39 -5.15 2.64
C ALA A 135 -14.02 -5.60 2.10
N MET A 136 -13.69 -5.24 0.85
CA MET A 136 -12.40 -5.55 0.25
C MET A 136 -11.28 -4.71 0.89
N GLY A 137 -11.51 -3.42 1.16
CA GLY A 137 -10.57 -2.57 1.89
C GLY A 137 -10.24 -3.10 3.28
N ALA A 138 -11.25 -3.60 4.01
CA ALA A 138 -11.06 -4.27 5.29
C ALA A 138 -10.20 -5.54 5.16
N LYS A 139 -10.47 -6.40 4.17
CA LYS A 139 -9.68 -7.61 3.90
C LYS A 139 -8.22 -7.30 3.56
N VAL A 140 -7.98 -6.28 2.73
CA VAL A 140 -6.63 -5.85 2.36
C VAL A 140 -5.87 -5.33 3.58
N SER A 141 -6.54 -4.58 4.45
CA SER A 141 -5.96 -4.08 5.71
C SER A 141 -5.61 -5.23 6.66
N GLU A 142 -6.53 -6.18 6.85
CA GLU A 142 -6.34 -7.37 7.67
C GLU A 142 -5.19 -8.24 7.18
N ARG A 143 -5.15 -8.53 5.86
CA ARG A 143 -4.05 -9.29 5.22
C ARG A 143 -2.70 -8.58 5.33
N SER A 144 -2.71 -7.26 5.48
CA SER A 144 -1.52 -6.45 5.71
C SER A 144 -1.10 -6.41 7.19
N GLY A 145 -1.87 -7.05 8.09
CA GLY A 145 -1.58 -7.15 9.52
C GLY A 145 -2.13 -6.00 10.35
N TYR A 146 -3.14 -5.28 9.85
CA TYR A 146 -3.82 -4.20 10.57
C TYR A 146 -5.28 -4.56 10.78
N SER A 147 -5.69 -4.82 12.03
CA SER A 147 -7.11 -5.00 12.36
C SER A 147 -7.82 -3.65 12.42
N LEU A 148 -9.14 -3.66 12.23
CA LEU A 148 -9.98 -2.46 12.39
C LEU A 148 -9.83 -1.85 13.81
N GLU A 149 -9.76 -2.70 14.84
CA GLU A 149 -9.55 -2.27 16.22
C GLU A 149 -8.17 -1.59 16.42
N ASP A 150 -7.10 -2.14 15.83
CA ASP A 150 -5.75 -1.55 15.91
C ASP A 150 -5.67 -0.18 15.24
N LEU A 151 -6.44 0.03 14.17
CA LEU A 151 -6.52 1.30 13.45
C LEU A 151 -7.29 2.33 14.28
N GLU A 152 -8.42 1.95 14.89
CA GLU A 152 -9.25 2.84 15.69
C GLU A 152 -8.63 3.22 17.05
N GLU A 153 -8.03 2.25 17.77
CA GLU A 153 -7.42 2.51 19.08
C GLU A 153 -6.23 3.47 18.99
N ARG A 154 -5.45 3.37 17.91
CA ARG A 154 -4.31 4.27 17.67
C ARG A 154 -4.72 5.66 17.23
N GLU A 155 -5.82 5.82 16.50
CA GLU A 155 -6.33 7.15 16.16
C GLU A 155 -6.88 7.89 17.39
N ARG A 156 -7.40 7.18 18.41
CA ARG A 156 -7.85 7.78 19.68
C ARG A 156 -6.72 8.05 20.68
N GLY A 157 -5.57 7.42 20.52
CA GLY A 157 -4.42 7.51 21.44
C GLY A 157 -3.45 8.68 21.16
N ASN A 158 -3.71 9.49 20.14
CA ASN A 158 -2.96 10.70 19.77
C ASN A 158 -3.80 11.96 19.98
#